data_AF-A0A7V9B9T2-F1
#
_entry.id   AF-A0A7V9B9T2-F1
#
_cell.length_a   1.000
_cell.length_b   1.000
_cell.length_c   1.000
_cell.angle_alpha   90.00
_cell.angle_beta   90.00
_cell.angle_gamma   90.00
#
_symmetry.space_group_name_H-M   'P 1'
#
loop_
_entity.id
_entity.type
_entity.pdbx_description
1 polymer ?
#
loop_
_entity_poly.entity_id
_entity_poly.type
_entity_poly.pdbx_seq_one_letter_code
_entity_poly.pdbx_strand_id
1 'polypeptide(L)'
;MIGICLTVGAVGSASAQARPDTARYTESVRATVTTRSGTSVRERRLVRDARYRFTNHGDTTAVVAESMALAEIEDGAREDVDVDAVIGGRWLVVGRRVVERPFVPQEVAEVSDLAVVMDDFLPMVPPALGQGTEVHTGVTHWERLADSAGARRYRWLANARSTSAHVVADSVPLQASEDRTESGTGTWAADGRPIAWRREITSQVSSTVRDRTVHAEVTQVIVVHREP
;
A
#
# COMPACT_ATOMS: atom_id res chain seq x y z
N MET A 1 60.18 -5.41 -46.93
CA MET A 1 58.88 -4.71 -46.93
C MET A 1 57.86 -5.68 -46.33
N ILE A 2 57.69 -5.70 -45.01
CA ILE A 2 56.74 -4.90 -44.19
C ILE A 2 55.29 -5.09 -44.63
N GLY A 3 54.48 -5.67 -43.74
CA GLY A 3 53.02 -5.75 -43.82
C GLY A 3 52.44 -6.54 -42.62
N ILE A 4 52.22 -5.84 -41.51
CA ILE A 4 51.65 -6.30 -40.23
C ILE A 4 50.12 -6.09 -40.21
N CYS A 5 49.40 -6.90 -39.42
CA CYS A 5 48.06 -6.68 -38.81
C CYS A 5 46.82 -6.76 -39.73
N LEU A 6 45.64 -7.24 -39.30
CA LEU A 6 45.03 -7.34 -37.96
C LEU A 6 44.04 -8.52 -37.90
N THR A 7 44.11 -9.30 -36.83
CA THR A 7 43.07 -10.23 -36.39
C THR A 7 42.00 -9.43 -35.64
N VAL A 8 40.75 -9.40 -36.10
CA VAL A 8 39.62 -8.89 -35.31
C VAL A 8 38.95 -10.07 -34.63
N GLY A 9 39.24 -10.25 -33.35
CA GLY A 9 38.49 -11.13 -32.47
C GLY A 9 37.12 -10.53 -32.20
N ALA A 10 36.06 -11.28 -32.51
CA ALA A 10 34.73 -10.99 -32.02
C ALA A 10 34.68 -11.31 -30.51
N VAL A 11 34.76 -10.28 -29.68
CA VAL A 11 34.47 -10.40 -28.25
C VAL A 11 32.95 -10.42 -28.10
N GLY A 12 32.39 -11.62 -27.96
CA GLY A 12 31.02 -11.80 -27.50
C GLY A 12 30.90 -11.41 -26.03
N SER A 13 30.53 -10.16 -25.77
CA SER A 13 30.17 -9.71 -24.43
C SER A 13 28.81 -10.29 -24.07
N ALA A 14 28.80 -11.43 -23.38
CA ALA A 14 27.63 -11.90 -22.67
C ALA A 14 27.28 -10.85 -21.60
N SER A 15 26.21 -10.09 -21.82
CA SER A 15 25.64 -9.21 -20.80
C SER A 15 25.19 -10.10 -19.64
N ALA A 16 25.90 -10.05 -18.52
CA ALA A 16 25.45 -10.65 -17.28
C ALA A 16 24.13 -9.96 -16.89
N GLN A 17 22.99 -10.57 -17.25
CA GLN A 17 21.70 -10.12 -16.77
C GLN A 17 21.71 -10.25 -15.25
N ALA A 18 21.78 -9.11 -14.57
CA ALA A 18 21.65 -9.05 -13.12
C ALA A 18 20.36 -9.78 -12.75
N ARG A 19 20.46 -10.82 -11.92
CA ARG A 19 19.30 -11.56 -11.44
C ARG A 19 18.39 -10.58 -10.69
N PRO A 20 17.09 -10.53 -10.99
CA PRO A 20 16.19 -9.62 -10.31
C PRO A 20 16.14 -9.93 -8.81
N ASP A 21 16.27 -8.89 -7.98
CA ASP A 21 16.07 -9.01 -6.53
C ASP A 21 14.58 -9.27 -6.29
N THR A 22 14.28 -10.46 -5.78
CA THR A 22 12.92 -10.92 -5.56
C THR A 22 12.66 -11.06 -4.07
N ALA A 23 11.56 -10.50 -3.59
CA ALA A 23 11.12 -10.62 -2.21
C ALA A 23 9.65 -11.04 -2.17
N ARG A 24 9.24 -11.71 -1.10
CA ARG A 24 7.85 -12.02 -0.82
C ARG A 24 7.40 -11.36 0.45
N TYR A 25 6.13 -11.00 0.49
CA TYR A 25 5.52 -10.36 1.63
C TYR A 25 4.12 -10.92 1.88
N THR A 26 3.78 -11.10 3.15
CA THR A 26 2.41 -11.38 3.59
C THR A 26 1.79 -10.12 4.17
N GLU A 27 0.56 -9.83 3.78
CA GLU A 27 -0.27 -8.74 4.29
C GLU A 27 -1.48 -9.30 5.04
N SER A 28 -1.82 -8.68 6.16
CA SER A 28 -3.11 -8.82 6.83
C SER A 28 -3.71 -7.43 7.02
N VAL A 29 -4.90 -7.22 6.48
CA VAL A 29 -5.70 -6.01 6.65
C VAL A 29 -6.98 -6.34 7.40
N ARG A 30 -7.29 -5.52 8.40
CA ARG A 30 -8.57 -5.54 9.10
C ARG A 30 -9.10 -4.11 9.07
N ALA A 31 -10.30 -3.91 8.55
CA ALA A 31 -10.94 -2.60 8.54
C ALA A 31 -12.34 -2.66 9.14
N THR A 32 -12.75 -1.59 9.79
CA THR A 32 -14.11 -1.36 10.28
C THR A 32 -14.59 -0.05 9.69
N VAL A 33 -15.76 -0.08 9.05
CA VAL A 33 -16.43 1.06 8.45
C VAL A 33 -17.75 1.27 9.17
N THR A 34 -17.87 2.38 9.89
CA THR A 34 -19.12 2.79 10.52
C THR A 34 -19.71 3.95 9.73
N THR A 35 -20.86 3.73 9.10
CA THR A 35 -21.58 4.78 8.35
C THR A 35 -22.80 5.24 9.14
N ARG A 36 -22.98 6.56 9.25
CA ARG A 36 -24.13 7.21 9.90
C ARG A 36 -24.83 8.11 8.90
N SER A 37 -26.14 7.93 8.75
CA SER A 37 -27.01 8.79 7.94
C SER A 37 -28.32 9.04 8.68
N GLY A 38 -28.56 10.28 9.10
CA GLY A 38 -29.68 10.60 10.00
C GLY A 38 -29.57 9.80 11.31
N THR A 39 -30.61 9.02 11.63
CA THR A 39 -30.63 8.13 12.80
C THR A 39 -30.12 6.72 12.53
N SER A 40 -29.80 6.38 11.27
CA SER A 40 -29.35 5.04 10.89
C SER A 40 -27.84 4.92 11.02
N VAL A 41 -27.39 3.82 11.64
CA VAL A 41 -25.98 3.45 11.77
C VAL A 41 -25.80 2.06 11.16
N ARG A 42 -24.80 1.90 10.30
CA ARG A 42 -24.41 0.61 9.70
C ARG A 42 -22.93 0.39 9.92
N GLU A 43 -22.56 -0.81 10.37
CA GLU A 43 -21.18 -1.23 10.54
C GLU A 43 -20.86 -2.35 9.56
N ARG A 44 -19.76 -2.19 8.82
CA ARG A 44 -19.17 -3.23 7.95
C ARG A 44 -17.74 -3.47 8.39
N ARG A 45 -17.29 -4.72 8.41
CA ARG A 45 -15.89 -5.06 8.66
C ARG A 45 -15.32 -5.80 7.47
N LEU A 46 -14.06 -5.54 7.18
CA LEU A 46 -13.34 -6.15 6.09
C LEU A 46 -12.10 -6.85 6.61
N VAL A 47 -11.86 -8.04 6.07
CA VAL A 47 -10.74 -8.92 6.40
C VAL A 47 -10.07 -9.28 5.08
N ARG A 48 -8.83 -8.83 4.86
CA ARG A 48 -8.02 -9.24 3.72
C ARG A 48 -6.72 -9.86 4.20
N ASP A 49 -6.36 -11.01 3.67
CA ASP A 49 -5.06 -11.62 3.88
C ASP A 49 -4.46 -11.95 2.50
N ALA A 50 -3.25 -11.50 2.22
CA ALA A 50 -2.66 -11.60 0.89
C ALA A 50 -1.16 -11.92 0.94
N ARG A 51 -0.66 -12.56 -0.12
CA ARG A 51 0.76 -12.78 -0.35
C ARG A 51 1.14 -12.12 -1.66
N TYR A 52 2.20 -11.34 -1.64
CA TYR A 52 2.70 -10.63 -2.80
C TYR A 52 4.15 -10.99 -3.08
N ARG A 53 4.50 -11.09 -4.36
CA ARG A 53 5.88 -11.20 -4.83
C ARG A 53 6.32 -9.90 -5.49
N PHE A 54 7.41 -9.36 -4.99
CA PHE A 54 8.08 -8.15 -5.44
C PHE A 54 9.28 -8.55 -6.27
N THR A 55 9.38 -8.02 -7.50
CA THR A 55 10.50 -8.26 -8.40
C THR A 55 11.07 -6.91 -8.82
N ASN A 56 12.27 -6.59 -8.35
CA ASN A 56 12.91 -5.31 -8.63
C ASN A 56 13.74 -5.37 -9.93
N HIS A 57 13.57 -4.34 -10.75
CA HIS A 57 14.26 -4.11 -12.01
C HIS A 57 14.70 -2.63 -12.08
N GLY A 58 15.87 -2.33 -11.51
CA GLY A 58 16.33 -0.94 -11.36
C GLY A 58 15.37 -0.15 -10.45
N ASP A 59 14.83 0.95 -10.96
CA ASP A 59 13.89 1.83 -10.25
C ASP A 59 12.42 1.38 -10.32
N THR A 60 12.17 0.24 -11.00
CA THR A 60 10.84 -0.31 -11.20
C THR A 60 10.67 -1.60 -10.42
N THR A 61 9.54 -1.75 -9.75
CA THR A 61 9.16 -2.95 -9.01
C THR A 61 7.87 -3.50 -9.59
N ALA A 62 7.92 -4.74 -10.07
CA ALA A 62 6.72 -5.50 -10.40
C ALA A 62 6.23 -6.22 -9.14
N VAL A 63 4.97 -5.99 -8.78
CA VAL A 63 4.32 -6.66 -7.65
C VAL A 63 3.24 -7.57 -8.20
N VAL A 64 3.22 -8.83 -7.77
CA VAL A 64 2.22 -9.82 -8.17
C VAL A 64 1.52 -10.38 -6.94
N ALA A 65 0.19 -10.41 -6.93
CA ALA A 65 -0.57 -11.13 -5.91
C ALA A 65 -0.43 -12.64 -6.16
N GLU A 66 0.29 -13.35 -5.28
CA GLU A 66 0.45 -14.81 -5.35
C GLU A 66 -0.75 -15.55 -4.72
N SER A 67 -1.36 -14.96 -3.69
CA SER A 67 -2.60 -15.47 -3.08
C SER A 67 -3.36 -14.34 -2.39
N MET A 68 -4.68 -14.47 -2.30
CA MET A 68 -5.53 -13.52 -1.58
C MET A 68 -6.74 -14.23 -1.00
N ALA A 69 -7.17 -13.80 0.18
CA ALA A 69 -8.48 -14.07 0.75
C ALA A 69 -9.09 -12.74 1.17
N LEU A 70 -10.37 -12.54 0.85
CA LEU A 70 -11.13 -11.35 1.20
C LEU A 70 -12.47 -11.77 1.78
N ALA A 71 -12.85 -11.16 2.89
CA ALA A 71 -14.16 -11.36 3.48
C ALA A 71 -14.71 -10.06 4.01
N GLU A 72 -16.03 -9.95 3.91
CA GLU A 72 -16.83 -8.92 4.50
C GLU A 72 -17.65 -9.50 5.66
N ILE A 73 -17.81 -8.71 6.71
CA ILE A 73 -18.69 -9.01 7.83
C ILE A 73 -19.63 -7.83 8.01
N GLU A 74 -20.91 -8.07 7.83
CA GLU A 74 -21.96 -7.07 7.99
C GLU A 74 -23.11 -7.66 8.81
N ASP A 75 -23.59 -6.91 9.80
CA ASP A 75 -24.69 -7.33 10.69
C ASP A 75 -24.50 -8.74 11.30
N GLY A 76 -23.23 -9.14 11.49
CA GLY A 76 -22.83 -10.44 12.02
C GLY A 76 -22.77 -11.58 10.99
N ALA A 77 -23.22 -11.36 9.75
CA ALA A 77 -23.05 -12.29 8.64
C ALA A 77 -21.67 -12.10 7.99
N ARG A 78 -20.96 -13.21 7.76
CA ARG A 78 -19.68 -13.20 7.03
C ARG A 78 -19.91 -13.69 5.60
N GLU A 79 -19.40 -12.96 4.64
CA GLU A 79 -19.37 -13.31 3.23
C GLU A 79 -17.91 -13.34 2.75
N ASP A 80 -17.48 -14.49 2.23
CA ASP A 80 -16.17 -14.60 1.58
C ASP A 80 -16.32 -14.18 0.11
N VAL A 81 -15.43 -13.30 -0.35
CA VAL A 81 -15.48 -12.71 -1.69
C VAL A 81 -14.57 -13.50 -2.63
N ASP A 82 -15.08 -13.84 -3.82
CA ASP A 82 -14.27 -14.48 -4.87
C ASP A 82 -13.23 -13.48 -5.40
N VAL A 83 -11.96 -13.80 -5.21
CA VAL A 83 -10.80 -12.98 -5.60
C VAL A 83 -9.90 -13.68 -6.62
N ASP A 84 -10.35 -14.79 -7.22
CA ASP A 84 -9.55 -15.59 -8.15
C ASP A 84 -9.09 -14.76 -9.36
N ALA A 85 -9.94 -13.84 -9.83
CA ALA A 85 -9.63 -12.94 -10.93
C ALA A 85 -8.54 -11.90 -10.60
N VAL A 86 -8.22 -11.68 -9.31
CA VAL A 86 -7.19 -10.75 -8.86
C VAL A 86 -5.86 -11.46 -8.59
N ILE A 87 -5.89 -12.77 -8.33
CA ILE A 87 -4.67 -13.58 -8.18
C ILE A 87 -3.89 -13.57 -9.51
N GLY A 88 -2.58 -13.33 -9.42
CA GLY A 88 -1.74 -13.08 -10.59
C GLY A 88 -1.81 -11.65 -11.13
N GLY A 89 -2.69 -10.81 -10.58
CA GLY A 89 -2.76 -9.38 -10.84
C GLY A 89 -1.40 -8.72 -10.60
N ARG A 90 -1.00 -7.84 -11.53
CA ARG A 90 0.30 -7.17 -11.53
C ARG A 90 0.14 -5.68 -11.31
N TRP A 91 0.85 -5.15 -10.32
CA TRP A 91 1.12 -3.72 -10.20
C TRP A 91 2.52 -3.43 -10.69
N LEU A 92 2.68 -2.30 -11.37
CA LEU A 92 3.99 -1.74 -11.69
C LEU A 92 4.19 -0.49 -10.84
N VAL A 93 5.27 -0.48 -10.06
CA VAL A 93 5.62 0.62 -9.16
C VAL A 93 6.93 1.22 -9.64
N VAL A 94 6.97 2.54 -9.80
CA VAL A 94 8.21 3.29 -10.08
C VAL A 94 8.49 4.19 -8.89
N GLY A 95 9.59 3.92 -8.18
CA GLY A 95 9.85 4.50 -6.87
C GLY A 95 8.75 4.12 -5.86
N ARG A 96 7.80 5.03 -5.62
CA ARG A 96 6.63 4.82 -4.74
C ARG A 96 5.29 4.96 -5.43
N ARG A 97 5.31 5.27 -6.72
CA ARG A 97 4.10 5.55 -7.48
C ARG A 97 3.67 4.30 -8.21
N VAL A 98 2.43 3.88 -8.00
CA VAL A 98 1.79 2.87 -8.85
C VAL A 98 1.52 3.51 -10.22
N VAL A 99 2.13 2.94 -11.27
CA VAL A 99 1.98 3.41 -12.66
C VAL A 99 1.13 2.47 -13.52
N GLU A 100 0.99 1.22 -13.10
CA GLU A 100 0.12 0.22 -13.72
C GLU A 100 -0.61 -0.54 -12.61
N ARG A 101 -1.90 -0.81 -12.81
CA ARG A 101 -2.78 -1.49 -11.86
C ARG A 101 -3.42 -2.70 -12.55
N PRO A 102 -3.65 -3.81 -11.83
CA PRO A 102 -4.38 -4.93 -12.39
C PRO A 102 -5.84 -4.54 -12.61
N PHE A 103 -6.50 -5.31 -13.48
CA PHE A 103 -7.96 -5.33 -13.52
C PHE A 103 -8.49 -5.91 -12.19
N VAL A 104 -9.51 -5.25 -11.63
CA VAL A 104 -10.22 -5.70 -10.43
C VAL A 104 -11.69 -5.77 -10.80
N PRO A 105 -12.34 -6.95 -10.74
CA PRO A 105 -13.77 -7.07 -10.97
C PRO A 105 -14.57 -6.18 -10.02
N GLN A 106 -15.75 -5.75 -10.46
CA GLN A 106 -16.58 -4.82 -9.70
C GLN A 106 -16.98 -5.40 -8.35
N GLU A 107 -17.29 -6.69 -8.30
CA GLU A 107 -17.69 -7.42 -7.10
C GLU A 107 -16.61 -7.33 -6.01
N VAL A 108 -15.33 -7.37 -6.40
CA VAL A 108 -14.20 -7.20 -5.50
C VAL A 108 -14.02 -5.73 -5.14
N ALA A 109 -14.15 -4.82 -6.12
CA ALA A 109 -13.98 -3.38 -5.93
C ALA A 109 -15.03 -2.76 -4.99
N GLU A 110 -16.24 -3.35 -4.91
CA GLU A 110 -17.30 -2.93 -3.99
C GLU A 110 -16.96 -3.20 -2.52
N VAL A 111 -16.09 -4.18 -2.26
CA VAL A 111 -15.66 -4.57 -0.92
C VAL A 111 -14.30 -3.94 -0.60
N SER A 112 -13.33 -4.05 -1.51
CA SER A 112 -11.97 -3.52 -1.33
C SER A 112 -11.46 -2.84 -2.60
N ASP A 113 -10.96 -1.60 -2.48
CA ASP A 113 -10.26 -0.94 -3.59
C ASP A 113 -8.85 -1.53 -3.77
N LEU A 114 -8.79 -2.71 -4.40
CA LEU A 114 -7.54 -3.38 -4.71
C LEU A 114 -6.73 -2.68 -5.79
N ALA A 115 -7.30 -1.73 -6.52
CA ALA A 115 -6.56 -0.99 -7.54
C ALA A 115 -5.56 -0.02 -6.89
N VAL A 116 -5.92 0.57 -5.75
CA VAL A 116 -5.05 1.49 -4.98
C VAL A 116 -4.35 0.82 -3.80
N VAL A 117 -4.55 -0.48 -3.59
CA VAL A 117 -3.99 -1.22 -2.45
C VAL A 117 -2.49 -1.04 -2.26
N MET A 118 -1.73 -0.92 -3.36
CA MET A 118 -0.29 -0.76 -3.29
C MET A 118 0.15 0.61 -2.73
N ASP A 119 -0.72 1.63 -2.82
CA ASP A 119 -0.50 2.93 -2.18
C ASP A 119 -0.52 2.79 -0.64
N ASP A 120 -1.32 1.85 -0.11
CA ASP A 120 -1.39 1.53 1.32
C ASP A 120 -0.48 0.38 1.77
N PHE A 121 -0.10 -0.50 0.85
CA PHE A 121 0.84 -1.57 1.15
C PHE A 121 2.23 -1.00 1.40
N LEU A 122 2.75 -0.15 0.52
CA LEU A 122 4.14 0.32 0.58
C LEU A 122 4.37 1.23 1.79
N PRO A 123 5.31 0.90 2.70
CA PRO A 123 5.54 1.71 3.88
C PRO A 123 6.15 3.06 3.47
N MET A 124 5.97 4.06 4.32
CA MET A 124 6.69 5.31 4.14
C MET A 124 8.19 5.10 4.32
N VAL A 125 8.98 5.64 3.39
CA VAL A 125 10.44 5.60 3.50
C VAL A 125 10.85 6.51 4.66
N PRO A 126 11.51 5.99 5.70
CA PRO A 126 11.87 6.79 6.86
C PRO A 126 12.99 7.79 6.49
N PRO A 127 13.01 8.98 7.09
CA PRO A 127 14.14 9.89 6.96
C PRO A 127 15.41 9.31 7.60
N ALA A 128 16.57 9.80 7.18
CA ALA A 128 17.84 9.45 7.82
C ALA A 128 17.88 10.06 9.23
N LEU A 129 17.80 9.21 10.25
CA LEU A 129 17.74 9.59 11.66
C LEU A 129 18.79 8.84 12.48
N GLY A 130 19.30 9.50 13.52
CA GLY A 130 20.07 8.85 14.58
C GLY A 130 19.16 8.05 15.51
N GLN A 131 19.69 7.05 16.20
CA GLN A 131 18.91 6.31 17.20
C GLN A 131 18.38 7.25 18.30
N GLY A 132 17.10 7.11 18.66
CA GLY A 132 16.44 7.93 19.69
C GLY A 132 16.15 9.36 19.25
N THR A 133 16.34 9.68 17.97
CA THR A 133 16.05 11.01 17.42
C THR A 133 14.70 11.03 16.71
N GLU A 134 14.12 12.22 16.64
CA GLU A 134 12.85 12.48 15.96
C GLU A 134 12.97 13.63 14.97
N VAL A 135 12.07 13.65 13.98
CA VAL A 135 11.96 14.75 13.00
C VAL A 135 10.53 14.89 12.51
N HIS A 136 10.18 16.09 12.07
CA HIS A 136 8.96 16.32 11.30
C HIS A 136 9.30 16.47 9.81
N THR A 137 8.65 15.67 8.96
CA THR A 137 8.73 15.77 7.49
C THR A 137 7.34 16.01 6.92
N GLY A 138 7.05 17.24 6.50
CA GLY A 138 5.71 17.64 6.06
C GLY A 138 4.70 17.47 7.19
N VAL A 139 3.67 16.66 6.96
CA VAL A 139 2.62 16.36 7.97
C VAL A 139 2.93 15.14 8.85
N THR A 140 4.10 14.53 8.69
CA THR A 140 4.49 13.29 9.40
C THR A 140 5.56 13.58 10.45
N HIS A 141 5.32 13.18 11.68
CA HIS A 141 6.31 13.06 12.75
C HIS A 141 6.92 11.65 12.70
N TRP A 142 8.24 11.59 12.75
CA TRP A 142 9.04 10.37 12.72
C TRP A 142 9.91 10.28 13.96
N GLU A 143 10.05 9.07 14.47
CA GLU A 143 10.99 8.74 15.53
C GLU A 143 11.74 7.47 15.18
N ARG A 144 13.07 7.48 15.35
CA ARG A 144 13.90 6.29 15.21
C ARG A 144 14.08 5.63 16.57
N LEU A 145 13.59 4.40 16.69
CA LEU A 145 13.69 3.58 17.90
C LEU A 145 15.07 2.90 17.99
N ALA A 146 15.33 2.24 19.12
CA ALA A 146 16.51 1.39 19.25
C ALA A 146 16.52 0.27 18.21
N ASP A 147 17.69 -0.09 17.68
CA ASP A 147 17.80 -1.17 16.70
C ASP A 147 17.53 -2.54 17.36
N SER A 148 17.12 -3.53 16.58
CA SER A 148 16.88 -4.90 17.04
C SER A 148 17.39 -5.89 16.00
N ALA A 149 18.21 -6.85 16.42
CA ALA A 149 18.86 -7.82 15.52
C ALA A 149 19.54 -7.18 14.29
N GLY A 150 20.14 -5.99 14.46
CA GLY A 150 20.78 -5.24 13.38
C GLY A 150 19.82 -4.51 12.43
N ALA A 151 18.50 -4.61 12.65
CA ALA A 151 17.49 -3.90 11.89
C ALA A 151 17.11 -2.57 12.55
N ARG A 152 16.89 -1.56 11.70
CA ARG A 152 16.51 -0.21 12.09
C ARG A 152 15.00 -0.17 12.33
N ARG A 153 14.58 0.43 13.44
CA ARG A 153 13.15 0.52 13.80
C ARG A 153 12.68 1.97 13.85
N TYR A 154 11.46 2.20 13.39
CA TYR A 154 10.85 3.51 13.33
C TYR A 154 9.41 3.49 13.82
N ARG A 155 8.98 4.62 14.35
CA ARG A 155 7.58 4.96 14.64
C ARG A 155 7.24 6.23 13.88
N TRP A 156 6.00 6.35 13.42
CA TRP A 156 5.52 7.58 12.81
C TRP A 156 4.07 7.87 13.17
N LEU A 157 3.72 9.14 13.03
CA LEU A 157 2.38 9.69 13.14
C LEU A 157 2.20 10.75 12.06
N ALA A 158 1.12 10.67 11.28
CA ALA A 158 0.76 11.64 10.26
C ALA A 158 -0.71 12.05 10.41
N ASN A 159 -0.98 13.34 10.21
CA ASN A 159 -2.35 13.86 10.19
C ASN A 159 -2.55 14.63 8.88
N ALA A 160 -3.59 14.30 8.13
CA ALA A 160 -3.92 14.93 6.88
C ALA A 160 -5.39 15.30 6.85
N ARG A 161 -5.70 16.47 6.28
CA ARG A 161 -7.06 16.88 5.95
C ARG A 161 -7.14 17.05 4.44
N SER A 162 -8.16 16.49 3.82
CA SER A 162 -8.43 16.65 2.40
C SER A 162 -9.89 17.02 2.16
N THR A 163 -10.14 17.74 1.07
CA THR A 163 -11.49 17.99 0.57
C THR A 163 -11.50 17.58 -0.88
N SER A 164 -12.46 16.75 -1.26
CA SER A 164 -12.66 16.33 -2.65
C SER A 164 -14.06 16.68 -3.11
N ALA A 165 -14.18 16.96 -4.41
CA ALA A 165 -15.45 17.14 -5.07
C ALA A 165 -15.52 16.13 -6.22
N HIS A 166 -16.49 15.23 -6.17
CA HIS A 166 -16.74 14.26 -7.23
C HIS A 166 -18.05 14.61 -7.92
N VAL A 167 -18.01 14.79 -9.24
CA VAL A 167 -19.20 14.96 -10.06
C VAL A 167 -19.55 13.60 -10.63
N VAL A 168 -20.65 13.00 -10.17
CA VAL A 168 -21.14 11.73 -10.70
C VAL A 168 -22.13 12.05 -11.83
N ALA A 169 -21.67 12.07 -13.09
CA ALA A 169 -22.49 12.35 -14.28
C ALA A 169 -23.34 13.64 -14.15
N ASP A 170 -24.60 13.65 -14.63
CA ASP A 170 -25.54 14.79 -14.59
C ASP A 170 -26.10 15.10 -13.18
N SER A 171 -25.40 14.70 -12.10
CA SER A 171 -25.86 14.91 -10.73
C SER A 171 -25.08 16.00 -9.98
N VAL A 172 -25.70 16.50 -8.91
CA VAL A 172 -25.16 17.53 -8.02
C VAL A 172 -23.77 17.10 -7.52
N PRO A 173 -22.75 17.99 -7.53
CA PRO A 173 -21.41 17.67 -7.06
C PRO A 173 -21.44 17.14 -5.63
N LEU A 174 -20.88 15.95 -5.43
CA LEU A 174 -20.65 15.37 -4.11
C LEU A 174 -19.40 16.02 -3.52
N GLN A 175 -19.60 16.85 -2.50
CA GLN A 175 -18.49 17.35 -1.69
C GLN A 175 -18.25 16.38 -0.53
N ALA A 176 -17.01 15.94 -0.40
CA ALA A 176 -16.55 15.13 0.71
C ALA A 176 -15.34 15.80 1.39
N SER A 177 -15.36 15.85 2.71
CA SER A 177 -14.22 16.22 3.53
C SER A 177 -13.73 14.98 4.27
N GLU A 178 -12.42 14.78 4.30
CA GLU A 178 -11.78 13.69 5.03
C GLU A 178 -10.74 14.25 5.99
N ASP A 179 -10.85 13.85 7.24
CA ASP A 179 -9.79 13.95 8.24
C ASP A 179 -9.18 12.57 8.44
N ARG A 180 -7.89 12.43 8.12
CA ARG A 180 -7.15 11.18 8.19
C ARG A 180 -6.01 11.29 9.19
N THR A 181 -6.02 10.40 10.17
CA THR A 181 -4.91 10.15 11.09
C THR A 181 -4.29 8.83 10.75
N GLU A 182 -2.97 8.79 10.64
CA GLU A 182 -2.22 7.57 10.40
C GLU A 182 -1.10 7.45 11.43
N SER A 183 -0.99 6.29 12.05
CA SER A 183 0.18 5.93 12.86
C SER A 183 0.77 4.63 12.38
N GLY A 184 2.05 4.42 12.65
CA GLY A 184 2.66 3.16 12.30
C GLY A 184 3.99 2.90 12.97
N THR A 185 4.40 1.65 12.85
CA THR A 185 5.74 1.19 13.21
C THR A 185 6.31 0.37 12.08
N GLY A 186 7.63 0.36 11.93
CA GLY A 186 8.27 -0.41 10.88
C GLY A 186 9.71 -0.74 11.18
N THR A 187 10.18 -1.76 10.48
CA THR A 187 11.51 -2.34 10.60
C THR A 187 12.14 -2.41 9.21
N TRP A 188 13.35 -1.88 9.09
CA TRP A 188 14.14 -1.86 7.86
C TRP A 188 15.47 -2.56 8.09
N ALA A 189 15.93 -3.28 7.08
CA ALA A 189 17.29 -3.78 7.03
C ALA A 189 18.30 -2.61 7.00
N ALA A 190 19.56 -2.89 7.35
CA ALA A 190 20.61 -1.89 7.37
C ALA A 190 20.83 -1.22 5.99
N ASP A 191 20.53 -1.94 4.91
CA ASP A 191 20.58 -1.48 3.52
C ASP A 191 19.33 -0.68 3.08
N GLY A 192 18.37 -0.45 3.98
CA GLY A 192 17.16 0.33 3.70
C GLY A 192 16.00 -0.47 3.11
N ARG A 193 16.10 -1.80 2.99
CA ARG A 193 14.97 -2.62 2.54
C ARG A 193 13.93 -2.82 3.66
N PRO A 194 12.62 -2.68 3.39
CA PRO A 194 11.60 -2.88 4.41
C PRO A 194 11.47 -4.39 4.75
N ILE A 195 11.44 -4.69 6.04
CA ILE A 195 11.31 -6.05 6.59
C ILE A 195 9.88 -6.29 7.08
N ALA A 196 9.33 -5.37 7.86
CA ALA A 196 7.99 -5.50 8.41
C ALA A 196 7.44 -4.13 8.82
N TRP A 197 6.14 -3.93 8.72
CA TRP A 197 5.50 -2.71 9.20
C TRP A 197 4.06 -2.97 9.62
N ARG A 198 3.58 -2.10 10.51
CA ARG A 198 2.20 -2.00 10.93
C ARG A 198 1.74 -0.57 10.73
N ARG A 199 0.57 -0.40 10.13
CA ARG A 199 -0.12 0.88 9.98
C ARG A 199 -1.49 0.79 10.61
N GLU A 200 -1.90 1.88 11.23
CA GLU A 200 -3.26 2.12 11.70
C GLU A 200 -3.70 3.45 11.13
N ILE A 201 -4.76 3.41 10.32
CA ILE A 201 -5.31 4.54 9.60
C ILE A 201 -6.74 4.73 10.10
N THR A 202 -7.04 5.92 10.59
CA THR A 202 -8.39 6.35 10.95
C THR A 202 -8.79 7.50 10.06
N SER A 203 -9.83 7.31 9.27
CA SER A 203 -10.40 8.34 8.40
C SER A 203 -11.82 8.68 8.86
N GLN A 204 -12.09 9.97 9.01
CA GLN A 204 -13.41 10.51 9.24
C GLN A 204 -13.84 11.25 7.99
N VAL A 205 -14.82 10.70 7.28
CA VAL A 205 -15.35 11.25 6.04
C VAL A 205 -16.72 11.84 6.30
N SER A 206 -16.92 13.09 5.90
CA SER A 206 -18.23 13.73 5.88
C SER A 206 -18.56 14.12 4.45
N SER A 207 -19.73 13.71 3.97
CA SER A 207 -20.19 14.04 2.62
C SER A 207 -21.62 14.53 2.63
N THR A 208 -21.96 15.43 1.72
CA THR A 208 -23.32 15.97 1.57
C THR A 208 -23.90 15.53 0.23
N VAL A 209 -24.97 14.73 0.28
CA VAL A 209 -25.70 14.26 -0.90
C VAL A 209 -27.14 14.75 -0.78
N ARG A 210 -27.60 15.61 -1.71
CA ARG A 210 -29.00 16.08 -1.76
C ARG A 210 -29.51 16.56 -0.38
N ASP A 211 -28.76 17.46 0.25
CA ASP A 211 -29.02 18.04 1.58
C ASP A 211 -29.01 17.05 2.76
N ARG A 212 -28.51 15.82 2.56
CA ARG A 212 -28.26 14.85 3.63
C ARG A 212 -26.77 14.72 3.88
N THR A 213 -26.35 14.92 5.12
CA THR A 213 -24.99 14.65 5.55
C THR A 213 -24.86 13.17 5.91
N VAL A 214 -23.88 12.51 5.28
CA VAL A 214 -23.45 11.16 5.62
C VAL A 214 -22.08 11.28 6.26
N HIS A 215 -21.94 10.66 7.44
CA HIS A 215 -20.66 10.56 8.13
C HIS A 215 -20.20 9.10 8.06
N ALA A 216 -18.97 8.87 7.66
CA ALA A 216 -18.33 7.57 7.72
C ALA A 216 -17.06 7.68 8.57
N GLU A 217 -16.84 6.68 9.41
CA GLU A 217 -15.62 6.50 10.17
C GLU A 217 -15.02 5.17 9.75
N VAL A 218 -13.78 5.21 9.27
CA VAL A 218 -13.04 4.05 8.81
C VAL A 218 -11.82 3.89 9.71
N THR A 219 -11.68 2.74 10.35
CA THR A 219 -10.44 2.34 11.02
C THR A 219 -9.87 1.13 10.30
N GLN A 220 -8.62 1.23 9.86
CA GLN A 220 -7.93 0.19 9.12
C GLN A 220 -6.59 -0.11 9.77
N VAL A 221 -6.33 -1.39 10.02
CA VAL A 221 -5.04 -1.90 10.50
C VAL A 221 -4.43 -2.76 9.40
N ILE A 222 -3.22 -2.40 8.98
CA ILE A 222 -2.45 -3.10 7.96
C ILE A 222 -1.19 -3.64 8.63
N VAL A 223 -0.92 -4.93 8.49
CA VAL A 223 0.29 -5.58 8.98
C VAL A 223 0.95 -6.29 7.82
N VAL A 224 2.24 -6.01 7.61
CA VAL A 224 3.01 -6.63 6.54
C VAL A 224 4.33 -7.18 7.08
N HIS A 225 4.69 -8.37 6.59
CA HIS A 225 5.94 -9.04 6.89
C HIS A 225 6.60 -9.54 5.62
N ARG A 226 7.91 -9.35 5.50
CA ARG A 226 8.75 -10.00 4.50
C ARG A 226 8.93 -11.46 4.89
N GLU A 227 8.78 -12.34 3.92
CA GLU A 227 9.11 -13.75 4.09
C GLU A 227 10.62 -13.99 3.98
N PRO A 228 11.14 -15.03 4.67
CA PRO A 228 12.55 -15.41 4.62
C PRO A 228 13.02 -15.84 3.23
#